data_AF-A0A502FH11-F1
#
_entry.id   AF-A0A502FH11-F1
#
_cell.length_a   1.000
_cell.length_b   1.000
_cell.length_c   1.000
_cell.angle_alpha   90.00
_cell.angle_beta   90.00
_cell.angle_gamma   90.00
#
_symmetry.space_group_name_H-M   'P 1'
#
loop_
_entity.id
_entity.type
_entity.pdbx_description
1 polymer ?
#
loop_
_entity_poly.entity_id
_entity_poly.type
_entity_poly.pdbx_seq_one_letter_code
_entity_poly.pdbx_strand_id
1 'polypeptide(L)'
;MKRTSDPLHQRAAETAKLLRALGNASRLLILCRLFRGGEASAGNLAKELALGPSALSQHLSRMREEGLVSQRREARQLFYRLGETASTQLPAVLSGICGESAAATNEGEDTMVHPASTLGVVLGLAFASTGAIAGDGLWQNPAIHTAGRMRELPQAAYQPDAKASYKVVFGLTVAPAKPDKINPGLERVARTVNLYANAGVPLKHLHFVAIASGAATAIALDDANYRKQFGTANPNLPVIAELRKAGVDVAVCGQAVAEHGYSYEAIDPRVTIALAALTTITELQQKGYALVPL
;
A
#
# COMPACT_ATOMS: atom_id res chain seq x y z
N MET A 1 15.31 32.61 19.73
CA MET A 1 14.80 31.87 20.91
C MET A 1 14.62 30.40 20.54
N LYS A 2 15.45 29.51 21.09
CA LYS A 2 15.30 28.05 20.93
C LYS A 2 14.06 27.64 21.74
N ARG A 3 12.98 27.18 21.07
CA ARG A 3 11.91 26.44 21.75
C ARG A 3 12.53 25.13 22.23
N THR A 4 12.99 25.12 23.47
CA THR A 4 13.24 23.89 24.22
C THR A 4 11.96 23.06 24.13
N SER A 5 12.11 21.88 23.55
CA SER A 5 11.06 20.90 23.28
C SER A 5 10.14 20.72 24.49
N ASP A 6 8.89 21.12 24.34
CA ASP A 6 7.83 20.84 25.30
C ASP A 6 7.81 19.33 25.62
N PRO A 7 7.89 18.93 26.91
CA PRO A 7 7.84 17.53 27.33
C PRO A 7 6.65 16.76 26.75
N LEU A 8 5.51 17.43 26.52
CA LEU A 8 4.35 16.82 25.87
C LEU A 8 4.64 16.44 24.40
N HIS A 9 5.34 17.31 23.66
CA HIS A 9 5.70 17.05 22.27
C HIS A 9 6.72 15.91 22.15
N GLN A 10 7.67 15.81 23.09
CA GLN A 10 8.59 14.67 23.15
C GLN A 10 7.84 13.35 23.42
N ARG A 11 6.98 13.32 24.44
CA ARG A 11 6.15 12.15 24.77
C ARG A 11 5.22 11.75 23.62
N ALA A 12 4.63 12.72 22.93
CA ALA A 12 3.80 12.47 21.76
C ALA A 12 4.60 11.85 20.61
N ALA A 13 5.83 12.33 20.35
CA ALA A 13 6.69 11.77 19.32
C ALA A 13 7.14 10.34 19.66
N GLU A 14 7.47 10.05 20.92
CA GLU A 14 7.81 8.70 21.38
C GLU A 14 6.62 7.74 21.27
N THR A 15 5.45 8.19 21.72
CA THR A 15 4.19 7.41 21.62
C THR A 15 3.81 7.15 20.16
N ALA A 16 3.98 8.14 19.27
CA ALA A 16 3.68 7.98 17.85
C ALA A 16 4.61 6.96 17.17
N LYS A 17 5.90 6.88 17.57
CA LYS A 17 6.81 5.83 17.09
C LYS A 17 6.31 4.44 17.49
N LEU A 18 5.90 4.30 18.74
CA LEU A 18 5.35 3.06 19.30
C LEU A 18 4.07 2.62 18.55
N LEU A 19 3.12 3.53 18.38
CA LEU A 19 1.86 3.26 17.66
C LEU A 19 2.08 2.90 16.19
N ARG A 20 3.05 3.52 15.54
CA ARG A 20 3.40 3.22 14.14
C ARG A 20 3.95 1.80 13.98
N ALA A 21 4.55 1.23 15.02
CA ALA A 21 4.97 -0.15 15.01
C ALA A 21 3.82 -1.13 15.22
N LEU A 22 2.88 -0.81 16.13
CA LEU A 22 1.65 -1.57 16.33
C LEU A 22 0.72 -1.52 15.11
N GLY A 23 0.75 -0.44 14.32
CA GLY A 23 -0.06 -0.27 13.11
C GLY A 23 0.29 -1.18 11.92
N ASN A 24 1.18 -2.16 12.09
CA ASN A 24 1.50 -3.16 11.06
C ASN A 24 1.23 -4.57 11.59
N ALA A 25 0.38 -5.32 10.88
CA ALA A 25 -0.09 -6.63 11.30
C ALA A 25 1.05 -7.62 11.63
N SER A 26 2.05 -7.74 10.76
CA SER A 26 3.17 -8.67 10.98
C SER A 26 4.00 -8.30 12.22
N ARG A 27 4.30 -7.00 12.42
CA ARG A 27 5.04 -6.53 13.60
C ARG A 27 4.23 -6.72 14.89
N LEU A 28 2.92 -6.47 14.84
CA LEU A 28 2.02 -6.70 15.96
C LEU A 28 1.98 -8.18 16.35
N LEU A 29 1.88 -9.09 15.36
CA LEU A 29 1.91 -10.54 15.61
C LEU A 29 3.23 -10.97 16.28
N ILE A 30 4.36 -10.44 15.82
CA ILE A 30 5.67 -10.69 16.45
C ILE A 30 5.67 -10.22 17.91
N LEU A 31 5.20 -8.99 18.17
CA LEU A 31 5.14 -8.45 19.54
C LEU A 31 4.21 -9.26 20.44
N CYS A 32 3.01 -9.61 19.96
CA CYS A 32 2.08 -10.46 20.70
C CYS A 32 2.69 -11.82 21.03
N ARG A 33 3.40 -12.43 20.07
CA ARG A 33 4.03 -13.73 20.28
C ARG A 33 5.18 -13.67 21.29
N LEU A 34 6.02 -12.64 21.22
CA LEU A 34 7.12 -12.43 22.17
C LEU A 34 6.61 -12.02 23.56
N PHE A 35 5.50 -11.28 23.63
CA PHE A 35 4.84 -10.91 24.88
C PHE A 35 4.26 -12.14 25.60
N ARG A 36 3.57 -13.02 24.86
CA ARG A 36 2.92 -14.20 25.43
C ARG A 36 3.87 -15.35 25.77
N GLY A 37 4.85 -15.60 24.90
CA GLY A 37 5.69 -16.81 25.01
C GLY A 37 7.17 -16.52 25.12
N GLY A 38 7.57 -15.30 25.46
CA GLY A 38 8.94 -14.93 25.78
C GLY A 38 9.91 -14.94 24.58
N GLU A 39 11.19 -15.11 24.88
CA GLU A 39 12.28 -15.09 23.90
C GLU A 39 12.14 -16.24 22.88
N ALA A 40 12.29 -15.93 21.59
CA ALA A 40 12.15 -16.90 20.50
C ALA A 40 13.19 -16.68 19.39
N SER A 41 13.59 -17.76 18.71
CA SER A 41 14.49 -17.66 17.56
C SER A 41 13.76 -17.12 16.33
N ALA A 42 14.49 -16.48 15.41
CA ALA A 42 13.93 -16.04 14.13
C ALA A 42 13.26 -17.19 13.36
N GLY A 43 13.83 -18.40 13.43
CA GLY A 43 13.26 -19.58 12.76
C GLY A 43 11.92 -20.00 13.36
N ASN A 44 11.78 -19.95 14.69
CA ASN A 44 10.52 -20.29 15.36
C ASN A 44 9.45 -19.23 15.09
N LEU A 45 9.81 -17.95 15.17
CA LEU A 45 8.91 -16.84 14.83
C LEU A 45 8.40 -16.93 13.39
N ALA A 46 9.26 -17.29 12.43
CA ALA A 46 8.85 -17.47 11.04
C ALA A 46 7.81 -18.57 10.88
N LYS A 47 8.02 -19.70 11.56
CA LYS A 47 7.13 -20.87 11.51
C LYS A 47 5.78 -20.58 12.16
N GLU A 48 5.79 -20.09 13.41
CA GLU A 48 4.56 -19.87 14.19
C GLU A 48 3.68 -18.77 13.62
N LEU A 49 4.28 -17.76 12.98
CA LEU A 49 3.56 -16.61 12.42
C LEU A 49 3.28 -16.73 10.91
N ALA A 50 3.67 -17.86 10.29
CA ALA A 50 3.60 -18.07 8.84
C ALA A 50 4.23 -16.92 8.01
N LEU A 51 5.33 -16.34 8.51
CA LEU A 51 6.05 -15.25 7.86
C LEU A 51 7.24 -15.78 7.08
N GLY A 52 7.42 -15.29 5.84
CA GLY A 52 8.60 -15.61 5.03
C GLY A 52 9.90 -15.09 5.68
N PRO A 53 11.04 -15.80 5.56
CA PRO A 53 12.29 -15.43 6.24
C PRO A 53 12.80 -14.01 5.94
N SER A 54 12.66 -13.56 4.68
CA SER A 54 13.06 -12.22 4.25
C SER A 54 12.18 -11.13 4.88
N ALA A 55 10.85 -11.32 4.86
CA ALA A 55 9.90 -10.39 5.46
C ALA A 55 10.10 -10.30 6.99
N LEU A 56 10.27 -11.45 7.65
CA LEU A 56 10.55 -11.49 9.08
C LEU A 56 11.85 -10.75 9.43
N SER A 57 12.95 -11.01 8.69
CA SER A 57 14.23 -10.34 8.91
C SER A 57 14.12 -8.82 8.76
N GLN A 58 13.38 -8.35 7.75
CA GLN A 58 13.14 -6.91 7.56
C GLN A 58 12.33 -6.31 8.72
N HIS A 59 11.28 -7.00 9.18
CA HIS A 59 10.49 -6.55 10.33
C HIS A 59 11.34 -6.50 11.61
N LEU A 60 12.06 -7.57 11.94
CA LEU A 60 12.92 -7.64 13.12
C LEU A 60 14.04 -6.60 13.09
N SER A 61 14.64 -6.33 11.92
CA SER A 61 15.67 -5.30 11.78
C SER A 61 15.12 -3.91 12.12
N ARG A 62 13.96 -3.56 11.57
CA ARG A 62 13.29 -2.27 11.87
C ARG A 62 12.85 -2.19 13.33
N MET A 63 12.24 -3.25 13.86
CA MET A 63 11.78 -3.28 15.26
C MET A 63 12.96 -3.17 16.24
N ARG A 64 14.15 -3.64 15.86
CA ARG A 64 15.38 -3.46 16.65
C ARG A 64 15.88 -2.02 16.62
N GLU A 65 15.87 -1.37 15.45
CA GLU A 65 16.18 0.06 15.31
C GLU A 65 15.20 0.95 16.09
N GLU A 66 13.93 0.53 16.16
CA GLU A 66 12.86 1.19 16.91
C GLU A 66 12.89 0.87 18.43
N GLY A 67 13.80 0.00 18.90
CA GLY A 67 13.93 -0.37 20.31
C GLY A 67 12.81 -1.30 20.85
N LEU A 68 12.02 -1.89 19.96
CA LEU A 68 10.86 -2.72 20.30
C LEU A 68 11.22 -4.17 20.57
N VAL A 69 12.30 -4.65 19.94
CA VAL A 69 12.86 -5.97 20.18
C VAL A 69 14.35 -5.86 20.44
N SER A 70 14.85 -6.70 21.34
CA SER A 70 16.26 -6.91 21.57
C SER A 70 16.67 -8.25 20.99
N GLN A 71 17.92 -8.33 20.51
CA GLN A 71 18.48 -9.57 19.98
C GLN A 71 19.60 -10.09 20.88
N ARG A 72 19.68 -11.41 21.01
CA ARG A 72 20.81 -12.13 21.60
C ARG A 72 21.26 -13.20 20.62
N ARG A 73 22.57 -13.39 20.50
CA ARG A 73 23.13 -14.48 19.69
C ARG A 73 23.53 -15.62 20.61
N GLU A 74 23.06 -16.82 20.30
CA GLU A 74 23.46 -18.04 20.97
C GLU A 74 23.91 -19.05 19.90
N ALA A 75 25.20 -19.36 19.92
CA ALA A 75 25.88 -20.11 18.87
C ALA A 75 25.58 -19.56 17.45
N ARG A 76 24.90 -20.36 16.62
CA ARG A 76 24.56 -20.03 15.22
C ARG A 76 23.16 -19.42 15.07
N GLN A 77 22.40 -19.25 16.15
CA GLN A 77 21.03 -18.75 16.11
C GLN A 77 20.89 -17.37 16.76
N LEU A 78 19.97 -16.58 16.23
CA LEU A 78 19.56 -15.29 16.80
C LEU A 78 18.21 -15.47 17.50
N PHE A 79 18.19 -15.05 18.76
CA PHE A 79 17.03 -15.04 19.63
C PHE A 79 16.56 -13.60 19.84
N TYR A 80 15.25 -13.42 19.87
CA TYR A 80 14.60 -12.13 19.99
C TYR A 80 13.68 -12.13 21.19
N ARG A 81 13.70 -11.02 21.93
CA ARG A 81 12.80 -10.74 23.05
C ARG A 81 12.25 -9.33 22.93
N LEU A 82 11.23 -8.98 23.70
CA LEU A 82 10.77 -7.60 23.79
C LEU A 82 11.93 -6.70 24.26
N GLY A 83 12.07 -5.55 23.61
CA GLY A 83 13.01 -4.50 24.01
C GLY A 83 12.59 -3.89 25.35
N GLU A 84 13.49 -3.17 26.01
CA GLU A 84 13.20 -2.56 27.31
C GLU A 84 12.03 -1.57 27.22
N THR A 85 12.05 -0.69 26.22
CA THR A 85 10.97 0.28 25.97
C THR A 85 9.62 -0.41 25.77
N ALA A 86 9.58 -1.47 24.95
CA ALA A 86 8.36 -2.24 24.71
C ALA A 86 7.90 -2.98 25.98
N SER A 87 8.82 -3.57 26.73
CA SER A 87 8.51 -4.32 27.96
C SER A 87 7.95 -3.42 29.06
N THR A 88 8.34 -2.14 29.11
CA THR A 88 7.84 -1.20 30.11
C THR A 88 6.56 -0.47 29.66
N GLN A 89 6.47 -0.07 28.39
CA GLN A 89 5.39 0.82 27.93
C GLN A 89 4.19 0.10 27.30
N LEU A 90 4.37 -1.12 26.80
CA LEU A 90 3.34 -1.86 26.07
C LEU A 90 2.55 -2.94 26.83
N PRO A 91 2.84 -3.36 28.08
CA PRO A 91 2.10 -4.46 28.69
C PRO A 91 0.58 -4.26 28.75
N ALA A 92 0.11 -3.05 29.11
CA ALA A 92 -1.32 -2.75 29.17
C ALA A 92 -1.99 -2.74 27.78
N VAL A 93 -1.27 -2.29 26.75
CA VAL A 93 -1.77 -2.24 25.38
C VAL A 93 -1.77 -3.63 24.74
N LEU A 94 -0.68 -4.38 24.90
CA LEU A 94 -0.54 -5.73 24.37
C LEU A 94 -1.43 -6.74 25.11
N SER A 95 -1.69 -6.57 26.41
CA SER A 95 -2.66 -7.43 27.10
C SER A 95 -4.09 -7.24 26.55
N GLY A 96 -4.50 -6.01 26.22
CA GLY A 96 -5.80 -5.75 25.60
C GLY A 96 -5.91 -6.22 24.14
N ILE A 97 -4.83 -6.10 23.37
CA ILE A 97 -4.84 -6.44 21.93
C ILE A 97 -4.50 -7.91 21.67
N CYS A 98 -3.57 -8.47 22.44
CA CYS A 98 -3.04 -9.82 22.28
C CYS A 98 -3.62 -10.82 23.31
N GLY A 99 -4.49 -10.35 24.21
CA GLY A 99 -5.20 -11.19 25.17
C GLY A 99 -6.12 -12.21 24.49
N GLU A 100 -6.39 -13.32 25.16
CA GLU A 100 -7.34 -14.30 24.67
C GLU A 100 -8.74 -13.70 24.65
N SER A 101 -9.38 -13.71 23.48
CA SER A 101 -10.84 -13.62 23.40
C SER A 101 -11.39 -14.74 24.28
N ALA A 102 -11.97 -14.38 25.42
CA ALA A 102 -12.69 -15.32 26.25
C ALA A 102 -13.72 -16.05 25.39
N ALA A 103 -13.66 -17.38 25.44
CA ALA A 103 -14.51 -18.28 24.70
C ALA A 103 -16.00 -17.98 24.96
N ALA A 104 -16.77 -17.83 23.89
CA ALA A 104 -18.18 -18.17 23.93
C ALA A 104 -18.27 -19.70 23.97
N THR A 105 -18.71 -20.22 25.10
CA THR A 105 -18.94 -21.64 25.37
C THR A 105 -20.10 -22.16 24.52
N ASN A 106 -19.88 -23.32 23.91
CA ASN A 106 -20.90 -24.17 23.31
C ASN A 106 -21.90 -24.66 24.36
N GLU A 107 -23.17 -24.76 23.96
CA GLU A 107 -24.09 -25.79 24.43
C GLU A 107 -24.91 -26.30 23.24
N GLY A 108 -25.10 -27.62 23.15
CA GLY A 108 -26.09 -28.24 22.28
C GLY A 108 -25.59 -29.35 21.36
N GLU A 109 -25.10 -30.44 21.96
CA GLU A 109 -25.06 -31.79 21.37
C GLU A 109 -26.42 -32.16 20.75
N ASP A 110 -26.42 -32.80 19.57
CA ASP A 110 -27.01 -34.14 19.50
C ASP A 110 -26.42 -34.98 18.35
N THR A 111 -25.90 -36.12 18.77
CA THR A 111 -25.36 -37.26 18.03
C THR A 111 -26.39 -37.94 17.13
N MET A 112 -25.95 -38.53 16.00
CA MET A 112 -26.02 -39.99 15.80
C MET A 112 -25.48 -40.46 14.44
N VAL A 113 -24.99 -41.69 14.47
CA VAL A 113 -24.19 -42.39 13.46
C VAL A 113 -24.98 -43.58 12.88
N HIS A 114 -24.91 -43.75 11.55
CA HIS A 114 -25.12 -44.98 10.70
C HIS A 114 -26.53 -45.64 10.62
N PRO A 115 -26.86 -46.45 9.57
CA PRO A 115 -26.00 -47.22 8.66
C PRO A 115 -26.39 -47.23 7.15
N ALA A 116 -25.75 -48.16 6.44
CA ALA A 116 -25.62 -48.39 5.01
C ALA A 116 -26.91 -48.68 4.19
N SER A 117 -26.66 -48.66 2.87
CA SER A 117 -27.32 -49.39 1.76
C SER A 117 -28.57 -48.80 1.12
N THR A 118 -28.44 -48.40 -0.15
CA THR A 118 -29.27 -48.87 -1.27
C THR A 118 -28.65 -48.50 -2.62
N LEU A 119 -28.64 -49.48 -3.53
CA LEU A 119 -28.34 -49.38 -4.96
C LEU A 119 -29.07 -48.19 -5.62
N GLY A 120 -28.35 -47.44 -6.46
CA GLY A 120 -28.93 -46.44 -7.35
C GLY A 120 -28.04 -46.21 -8.57
N VAL A 121 -28.37 -46.87 -9.68
CA VAL A 121 -27.79 -46.65 -11.01
C VAL A 121 -28.12 -45.23 -11.47
N VAL A 122 -27.12 -44.39 -11.73
CA VAL A 122 -27.29 -43.16 -12.52
C VAL A 122 -26.13 -43.00 -13.50
N LEU A 123 -26.45 -43.38 -14.74
CA LEU A 123 -26.15 -42.73 -16.02
C LEU A 123 -24.96 -41.74 -16.05
N GLY A 124 -23.96 -42.09 -16.84
CA GLY A 124 -22.75 -41.30 -17.06
C GLY A 124 -23.03 -39.91 -17.62
N LEU A 125 -22.51 -38.91 -16.93
CA LEU A 125 -22.12 -37.63 -17.50
C LEU A 125 -20.63 -37.46 -17.21
N ALA A 126 -19.82 -37.69 -18.24
CA ALA A 126 -18.43 -37.28 -18.21
C ALA A 126 -18.40 -35.75 -18.06
N PHE A 127 -18.23 -35.27 -16.83
CA PHE A 127 -17.75 -33.92 -16.62
C PHE A 127 -16.34 -33.88 -17.17
N ALA A 128 -16.20 -33.43 -18.42
CA ALA A 128 -14.96 -32.86 -18.88
C ALA A 128 -14.67 -31.69 -17.95
N SER A 129 -13.83 -31.93 -16.94
CA SER A 129 -13.16 -30.89 -16.21
C SER A 129 -12.30 -30.14 -17.23
N THR A 130 -12.87 -29.13 -17.87
CA THR A 130 -12.10 -27.99 -18.37
C THR A 130 -11.50 -27.33 -17.14
N GLY A 131 -10.39 -27.91 -16.67
CA GLY A 131 -9.37 -27.14 -16.00
C GLY A 131 -8.94 -26.09 -17.00
N ALA A 132 -9.58 -24.92 -16.94
CA ALA A 132 -9.00 -23.72 -17.49
C ALA A 132 -7.72 -23.51 -16.67
N ILE A 133 -6.61 -24.00 -17.21
CA ILE A 133 -5.29 -23.60 -16.77
C ILE A 133 -5.26 -22.09 -16.99
N ALA A 134 -5.42 -21.34 -15.89
CA ALA A 134 -5.23 -19.90 -15.88
C ALA A 134 -3.82 -19.66 -16.41
N GLY A 135 -3.72 -19.07 -17.61
CA GLY A 135 -2.43 -18.80 -18.23
C GLY A 135 -1.54 -17.99 -17.30
N ASP A 136 -0.24 -18.25 -17.36
CA ASP A 136 0.80 -17.48 -16.66
C ASP A 136 0.77 -16.03 -17.15
N GLY A 137 -0.14 -15.23 -16.60
CA GLY A 137 -0.43 -13.88 -17.09
C GLY A 137 0.83 -13.03 -17.05
N LEU A 138 1.35 -12.71 -18.24
CA LEU A 138 2.49 -11.84 -18.40
C LEU A 138 2.13 -10.43 -17.89
N TRP A 139 3.09 -9.80 -17.21
CA TRP A 139 2.96 -8.40 -16.82
C TRP A 139 2.98 -7.50 -18.05
N GLN A 140 1.96 -6.67 -18.23
CA GLN A 140 1.76 -5.84 -19.42
C GLN A 140 1.39 -4.38 -19.12
N ASN A 141 1.44 -3.56 -20.17
CA ASN A 141 1.22 -2.11 -20.16
C ASN A 141 0.40 -1.69 -21.40
N PRO A 142 -0.92 -1.96 -21.43
CA PRO A 142 -1.72 -1.83 -22.65
C PRO A 142 -1.99 -0.39 -23.11
N ALA A 143 -2.13 0.57 -22.20
CA ALA A 143 -2.48 1.97 -22.53
C ALA A 143 -1.39 2.98 -22.17
N ILE A 144 -0.77 2.82 -21.00
CA ILE A 144 0.38 3.59 -20.52
C ILE A 144 1.57 2.64 -20.58
N HIS A 145 2.35 2.74 -21.66
CA HIS A 145 3.45 1.80 -21.97
C HIS A 145 4.67 2.02 -21.07
N THR A 146 4.87 3.24 -20.58
CA THR A 146 6.04 3.64 -19.79
C THR A 146 5.96 3.29 -18.31
N ALA A 147 4.76 2.99 -17.77
CA ALA A 147 4.55 2.72 -16.34
C ALA A 147 3.27 1.94 -16.07
N GLY A 148 3.11 1.45 -14.83
CA GLY A 148 1.83 0.91 -14.37
C GLY A 148 1.58 -0.52 -14.81
N ARG A 149 2.60 -1.40 -14.71
CA ARG A 149 2.48 -2.82 -15.08
C ARG A 149 1.29 -3.47 -14.38
N MET A 150 0.51 -4.24 -15.12
CA MET A 150 -0.66 -5.00 -14.64
C MET A 150 -0.60 -6.45 -15.10
N ARG A 151 -1.40 -7.32 -14.48
CA ARG A 151 -1.63 -8.70 -14.91
C ARG A 151 -3.13 -8.96 -15.05
N GLU A 152 -3.51 -9.65 -16.11
CA GLU A 152 -4.91 -10.01 -16.31
C GLU A 152 -5.39 -10.96 -15.23
N LEU A 153 -6.63 -10.73 -14.78
CA LEU A 153 -7.30 -11.55 -13.78
C LEU A 153 -8.77 -11.71 -14.21
N PRO A 154 -9.06 -12.46 -15.27
CA PRO A 154 -10.43 -12.63 -15.78
C PRO A 154 -11.37 -13.22 -14.70
N GLN A 155 -10.83 -14.03 -13.80
CA GLN A 155 -11.56 -14.66 -12.68
C GLN A 155 -11.79 -13.73 -11.48
N ALA A 156 -11.36 -12.46 -11.53
CA ALA A 156 -11.58 -11.53 -10.42
C ALA A 156 -13.09 -11.29 -10.21
N ALA A 157 -13.53 -11.36 -8.95
CA ALA A 157 -14.94 -11.19 -8.58
C ALA A 157 -15.50 -9.79 -8.92
N TYR A 158 -14.64 -8.78 -8.98
CA TYR A 158 -15.00 -7.40 -9.28
C TYR A 158 -14.24 -6.94 -10.52
N GLN A 159 -14.94 -6.86 -11.64
CA GLN A 159 -14.43 -6.29 -12.89
C GLN A 159 -14.99 -4.88 -13.10
N PRO A 160 -14.23 -3.96 -13.71
CA PRO A 160 -14.81 -2.74 -14.26
C PRO A 160 -15.93 -3.06 -15.25
N ASP A 161 -17.05 -2.35 -15.15
CA ASP A 161 -18.05 -2.30 -16.21
C ASP A 161 -17.50 -1.51 -17.39
N ALA A 162 -17.33 -2.20 -18.54
CA ALA A 162 -16.86 -1.66 -19.81
C ALA A 162 -17.70 -0.48 -20.33
N LYS A 163 -18.97 -0.39 -19.93
CA LYS A 163 -19.92 0.64 -20.39
C LYS A 163 -20.00 1.85 -19.45
N ALA A 164 -19.51 1.72 -18.22
CA ALA A 164 -19.58 2.78 -17.23
C ALA A 164 -18.58 3.92 -17.50
N SER A 165 -18.83 5.06 -16.85
CA SER A 165 -17.95 6.23 -16.81
C SER A 165 -17.42 6.41 -15.39
N TYR A 166 -16.11 6.62 -15.27
CA TYR A 166 -15.42 6.65 -13.98
C TYR A 166 -14.82 8.02 -13.75
N LYS A 167 -15.23 8.66 -12.65
CA LYS A 167 -14.69 9.93 -12.18
C LYS A 167 -13.84 9.68 -10.95
N VAL A 168 -12.53 9.86 -11.06
CA VAL A 168 -11.59 9.58 -9.97
C VAL A 168 -10.59 10.71 -9.83
N VAL A 169 -10.39 11.19 -8.62
CA VAL A 169 -9.28 12.08 -8.27
C VAL A 169 -8.29 11.32 -7.41
N PHE A 170 -7.04 11.24 -7.87
CA PHE A 170 -5.93 10.67 -7.16
C PHE A 170 -5.15 11.77 -6.45
N GLY A 171 -4.97 11.66 -5.15
CA GLY A 171 -4.15 12.60 -4.38
C GLY A 171 -2.75 12.03 -4.17
N LEU A 172 -1.74 12.55 -4.87
CA LEU A 172 -0.37 12.05 -4.80
C LEU A 172 0.40 12.88 -3.78
N THR A 173 0.85 12.23 -2.69
CA THR A 173 1.50 12.93 -1.57
C THR A 173 2.89 12.43 -1.25
N VAL A 174 3.24 11.25 -1.76
CA VAL A 174 4.47 10.53 -1.40
C VAL A 174 5.58 10.78 -2.44
N ALA A 175 6.80 11.00 -1.97
CA ALA A 175 7.99 11.08 -2.83
C ALA A 175 8.42 9.70 -3.38
N PRO A 176 9.14 9.65 -4.52
CA PRO A 176 9.78 8.42 -4.95
C PRO A 176 10.88 7.98 -3.97
N ALA A 177 11.20 6.69 -3.97
CA ALA A 177 12.28 6.16 -3.13
C ALA A 177 13.66 6.74 -3.50
N LYS A 178 13.85 7.12 -4.77
CA LYS A 178 15.03 7.81 -5.29
C LYS A 178 14.62 8.76 -6.41
N PRO A 179 15.36 9.86 -6.66
CA PRO A 179 14.99 10.84 -7.68
C PRO A 179 15.01 10.31 -9.12
N ASP A 180 15.75 9.22 -9.39
CA ASP A 180 15.82 8.55 -10.70
C ASP A 180 14.70 7.52 -10.92
N LYS A 181 13.75 7.41 -9.99
CA LYS A 181 12.62 6.48 -10.07
C LYS A 181 11.30 7.22 -10.25
N ILE A 182 10.40 6.59 -11.02
CA ILE A 182 9.04 7.07 -11.20
C ILE A 182 8.35 7.13 -9.83
N ASN A 183 7.56 8.18 -9.61
CA ASN A 183 6.78 8.35 -8.41
C ASN A 183 5.79 7.19 -8.21
N PRO A 184 5.70 6.61 -7.00
CA PRO A 184 4.83 5.45 -6.74
C PRO A 184 3.34 5.77 -6.89
N GLY A 185 2.92 7.01 -6.62
CA GLY A 185 1.55 7.46 -6.89
C GLY A 185 1.27 7.49 -8.39
N LEU A 186 2.19 8.05 -9.18
CA LEU A 186 2.05 8.11 -10.65
C LEU A 186 2.03 6.72 -11.29
N GLU A 187 2.88 5.80 -10.82
CA GLU A 187 2.85 4.37 -11.19
C GLU A 187 1.48 3.74 -10.93
N ARG A 188 0.86 4.05 -9.79
CA ARG A 188 -0.48 3.55 -9.46
C ARG A 188 -1.55 4.14 -10.36
N VAL A 189 -1.50 5.42 -10.68
CA VAL A 189 -2.43 6.04 -11.66
C VAL A 189 -2.29 5.37 -13.02
N ALA A 190 -1.07 5.22 -13.53
CA ALA A 190 -0.81 4.51 -14.79
C ALA A 190 -1.33 3.08 -14.77
N ARG A 191 -1.13 2.36 -13.67
CA ARG A 191 -1.67 1.00 -13.49
C ARG A 191 -3.19 0.99 -13.50
N THR A 192 -3.84 1.95 -12.85
CA THR A 192 -5.30 2.06 -12.85
C THR A 192 -5.84 2.29 -14.27
N VAL A 193 -5.24 3.19 -15.05
CA VAL A 193 -5.61 3.38 -16.47
C VAL A 193 -5.44 2.08 -17.26
N ASN A 194 -4.29 1.41 -17.11
CA ASN A 194 -4.03 0.14 -17.77
C ASN A 194 -5.05 -0.95 -17.42
N LEU A 195 -5.44 -1.07 -16.14
CA LEU A 195 -6.46 -2.03 -15.70
C LEU A 195 -7.84 -1.73 -16.31
N TYR A 196 -8.25 -0.47 -16.35
CA TYR A 196 -9.53 -0.09 -16.97
C TYR A 196 -9.53 -0.32 -18.49
N ALA A 197 -8.45 0.05 -19.17
CA ALA A 197 -8.29 -0.21 -20.60
C ALA A 197 -8.32 -1.71 -20.90
N ASN A 198 -7.64 -2.52 -20.08
CA ASN A 198 -7.65 -3.98 -20.18
C ASN A 198 -9.03 -4.59 -19.95
N ALA A 199 -9.84 -3.99 -19.07
CA ALA A 199 -11.22 -4.39 -18.83
C ALA A 199 -12.18 -3.94 -19.96
N GLY A 200 -11.67 -3.31 -21.02
CA GLY A 200 -12.46 -2.85 -22.16
C GLY A 200 -13.16 -1.51 -21.95
N VAL A 201 -12.86 -0.77 -20.87
CA VAL A 201 -13.40 0.58 -20.68
C VAL A 201 -12.68 1.53 -21.64
N PRO A 202 -13.41 2.26 -22.52
CA PRO A 202 -12.80 3.24 -23.40
C PRO A 202 -12.10 4.35 -22.59
N LEU A 203 -10.89 4.76 -22.99
CA LEU A 203 -10.13 5.80 -22.28
C LEU A 203 -10.91 7.11 -22.11
N LYS A 204 -11.75 7.47 -23.08
CA LYS A 204 -12.64 8.64 -23.02
C LYS A 204 -13.69 8.59 -21.89
N HIS A 205 -13.95 7.43 -21.29
CA HIS A 205 -14.84 7.27 -20.14
C HIS A 205 -14.10 7.41 -18.80
N LEU A 206 -12.76 7.52 -18.82
CA LEU A 206 -11.94 7.67 -17.64
C LEU A 206 -11.69 9.16 -17.38
N HIS A 207 -12.57 9.77 -16.58
CA HIS A 207 -12.42 11.15 -16.13
C HIS A 207 -11.52 11.19 -14.91
N PHE A 208 -10.22 11.02 -15.12
CA PHE A 208 -9.24 10.93 -14.05
C PHE A 208 -8.46 12.22 -13.88
N VAL A 209 -8.23 12.60 -12.62
CA VAL A 209 -7.36 13.70 -12.23
C VAL A 209 -6.33 13.16 -11.25
N ALA A 210 -5.04 13.41 -11.51
CA ALA A 210 -3.93 13.03 -10.63
C ALA A 210 -3.27 14.31 -10.13
N ILE A 211 -3.51 14.68 -8.88
CA ILE A 211 -3.00 15.92 -8.30
C ILE A 211 -1.87 15.69 -7.31
N ALA A 212 -0.69 16.23 -7.62
CA ALA A 212 0.51 16.16 -6.80
C ALA A 212 0.57 17.29 -5.76
N SER A 213 0.99 16.95 -4.55
CA SER A 213 1.23 17.90 -3.46
C SER A 213 2.25 17.33 -2.47
N GLY A 214 2.66 18.14 -1.50
CA GLY A 214 3.62 17.72 -0.47
C GLY A 214 4.89 17.16 -1.10
N ALA A 215 5.33 15.97 -0.67
CA ALA A 215 6.57 15.37 -1.15
C ALA A 215 6.51 14.90 -2.62
N ALA A 216 5.32 14.81 -3.22
CA ALA A 216 5.15 14.50 -4.64
C ALA A 216 5.26 15.73 -5.56
N THR A 217 5.36 16.95 -5.03
CA THR A 217 5.35 18.20 -5.83
C THR A 217 6.41 18.21 -6.94
N ALA A 218 7.61 17.67 -6.65
CA ALA A 218 8.74 17.65 -7.58
C ALA A 218 8.48 16.87 -8.88
N ILE A 219 7.47 15.98 -8.93
CA ILE A 219 7.16 15.24 -10.17
C ILE A 219 6.73 16.16 -11.31
N ALA A 220 6.22 17.36 -10.98
CA ALA A 220 5.68 18.33 -11.91
C ALA A 220 6.74 19.20 -12.59
N LEU A 221 7.99 19.19 -12.10
CA LEU A 221 9.05 20.02 -12.66
C LEU A 221 9.40 19.58 -14.09
N ASP A 222 9.75 20.54 -14.94
CA ASP A 222 10.39 20.24 -16.22
C ASP A 222 11.76 19.54 -16.03
N ASP A 223 12.31 18.99 -17.11
CA ASP A 223 13.55 18.20 -17.03
C ASP A 223 14.77 19.05 -16.61
N ALA A 224 14.82 20.33 -17.01
CA ALA A 224 15.95 21.20 -16.71
C ALA A 224 16.01 21.55 -15.21
N ASN A 225 14.86 21.91 -14.64
CA ASN A 225 14.73 22.25 -13.23
C ASN A 225 14.83 21.00 -12.34
N TYR A 226 14.28 19.87 -12.77
CA TYR A 226 14.44 18.61 -12.05
C TYR A 226 15.91 18.16 -12.02
N ARG A 227 16.65 18.26 -13.14
CA ARG A 227 18.09 17.99 -13.18
C ARG A 227 18.88 18.88 -12.27
N LYS A 228 18.57 20.18 -12.27
CA LYS A 228 19.23 21.15 -11.39
C LYS A 228 19.05 20.77 -9.92
N GLN A 229 17.88 20.24 -9.55
CA GLN A 229 17.61 19.86 -8.16
C GLN A 229 18.17 18.48 -7.77
N PHE A 230 18.05 17.48 -8.66
CA PHE A 230 18.28 16.08 -8.31
C PHE A 230 19.43 15.41 -9.07
N GLY A 231 20.07 16.10 -10.00
CA GLY A 231 21.19 15.58 -10.79
C GLY A 231 20.81 14.49 -11.80
N THR A 232 19.52 14.27 -12.04
CA THR A 232 19.01 13.23 -12.96
C THR A 232 17.83 13.75 -13.78
N ALA A 233 17.50 13.02 -14.85
CA ALA A 233 16.32 13.32 -15.66
C ALA A 233 15.06 13.21 -14.81
N ASN A 234 14.01 13.97 -15.11
CA ASN A 234 12.73 13.71 -14.47
C ASN A 234 12.12 12.41 -15.05
N PRO A 235 12.11 11.29 -14.29
CA PRO A 235 11.62 10.01 -14.81
C PRO A 235 10.09 10.00 -14.99
N ASN A 236 9.39 11.00 -14.45
CA ASN A 236 7.94 11.08 -14.45
C ASN A 236 7.39 11.65 -15.77
N LEU A 237 8.17 12.47 -16.50
CA LEU A 237 7.69 13.17 -17.70
C LEU A 237 7.19 12.26 -18.83
N PRO A 238 7.85 11.12 -19.15
CA PRO A 238 7.30 10.18 -20.13
C PRO A 238 5.94 9.62 -19.72
N VAL A 239 5.77 9.31 -18.43
CA VAL A 239 4.52 8.77 -17.88
C VAL A 239 3.42 9.83 -17.91
N ILE A 240 3.74 11.07 -17.52
CA ILE A 240 2.82 12.21 -17.58
C ILE A 240 2.34 12.43 -19.03
N ALA A 241 3.24 12.35 -20.01
CA ALA A 241 2.88 12.51 -21.41
C ALA A 241 1.86 11.47 -21.88
N GLU A 242 2.06 10.20 -21.55
CA GLU A 242 1.12 9.12 -21.90
C GLU A 242 -0.20 9.24 -21.16
N LEU A 243 -0.17 9.59 -19.86
CA LEU A 243 -1.38 9.83 -19.07
C LEU A 243 -2.22 10.96 -19.65
N ARG A 244 -1.60 12.07 -20.05
CA ARG A 244 -2.28 13.19 -20.71
C ARG A 244 -2.85 12.78 -22.06
N LYS A 245 -2.11 12.01 -22.85
CA LYS A 245 -2.60 11.45 -24.12
C LYS A 245 -3.80 10.51 -23.91
N ALA A 246 -3.84 9.79 -22.79
CA ALA A 246 -4.94 8.92 -22.41
C ALA A 246 -6.15 9.67 -21.80
N GLY A 247 -6.07 11.00 -21.64
CA GLY A 247 -7.16 11.84 -21.11
C GLY A 247 -7.15 12.06 -19.60
N VAL A 248 -6.11 11.61 -18.89
CA VAL A 248 -5.91 11.91 -17.46
C VAL A 248 -5.39 13.32 -17.30
N ASP A 249 -6.00 14.13 -16.43
CA ASP A 249 -5.44 15.42 -16.04
C ASP A 249 -4.40 15.25 -14.95
N VAL A 250 -3.13 15.52 -15.26
CA VAL A 250 -2.05 15.52 -14.28
C VAL A 250 -1.87 16.96 -13.81
N ALA A 251 -2.06 17.18 -12.51
CA ALA A 251 -2.03 18.51 -11.91
C ALA A 251 -1.04 18.57 -10.73
N VAL A 252 -0.66 19.79 -10.37
CA VAL A 252 0.15 20.08 -9.17
C VAL A 252 -0.51 21.16 -8.33
N CYS A 253 -0.38 21.03 -7.01
CA CYS A 253 -0.80 22.03 -6.04
C CYS A 253 0.06 23.29 -6.14
N GLY A 254 -0.51 24.40 -6.58
CA GLY A 254 0.19 25.68 -6.71
C GLY A 254 0.71 26.25 -5.39
N GLN A 255 0.03 25.98 -4.27
CA GLN A 255 0.56 26.30 -2.93
C GLN A 255 1.80 25.47 -2.60
N ALA A 256 1.80 24.17 -2.93
CA ALA A 256 2.96 23.31 -2.67
C ALA A 256 4.17 23.70 -3.54
N VAL A 257 3.94 24.12 -4.79
CA VAL A 257 4.98 24.69 -5.66
C VAL A 257 5.65 25.89 -4.98
N ALA A 258 4.85 26.82 -4.43
CA ALA A 258 5.36 27.97 -3.71
C ALA A 258 6.08 27.59 -2.39
N GLU A 259 5.52 26.67 -1.60
CA GLU A 259 6.12 26.18 -0.34
C GLU A 259 7.49 25.52 -0.56
N HIS A 260 7.69 24.84 -1.69
CA HIS A 260 8.99 24.25 -2.06
C HIS A 260 9.95 25.25 -2.69
N GLY A 261 9.52 26.50 -2.92
CA GLY A 261 10.33 27.54 -3.55
C GLY A 261 10.58 27.32 -5.04
N TYR A 262 9.72 26.55 -5.72
CA TYR A 262 9.78 26.38 -7.16
C TYR A 262 9.12 27.56 -7.87
N SER A 263 9.66 27.96 -9.02
CA SER A 263 8.97 28.92 -9.89
C SER A 263 7.86 28.21 -10.67
N TYR A 264 6.78 28.91 -10.99
CA TYR A 264 5.68 28.34 -11.76
C TYR A 264 6.08 28.02 -13.21
N GLU A 265 7.06 28.75 -13.74
CA GLU A 265 7.66 28.52 -15.06
C GLU A 265 8.52 27.25 -15.10
N ALA A 266 8.95 26.74 -13.94
CA ALA A 266 9.68 25.48 -13.82
C ALA A 266 8.78 24.24 -13.89
N ILE A 267 7.45 24.42 -13.96
CA ILE A 267 6.49 23.33 -14.09
C ILE A 267 6.36 22.94 -15.55
N ASP A 268 6.42 21.63 -15.82
CA ASP A 268 6.28 21.12 -17.18
C ASP A 268 4.93 21.55 -17.79
N PRO A 269 4.88 22.07 -19.03
CA PRO A 269 3.65 22.59 -19.64
C PRO A 269 2.51 21.60 -19.76
N ARG A 270 2.79 20.29 -19.65
CA ARG A 270 1.77 19.24 -19.67
C ARG A 270 1.05 19.10 -18.32
N VAL A 271 1.60 19.66 -17.25
CA VAL A 271 1.06 19.58 -15.88
C VAL A 271 0.23 20.83 -15.57
N THR A 272 -1.02 20.61 -15.18
CA THR A 272 -1.94 21.68 -14.80
C THR A 272 -1.57 22.24 -13.43
N ILE A 273 -1.34 23.56 -13.31
CA ILE A 273 -1.17 24.20 -11.99
C ILE A 273 -2.55 24.50 -11.42
N ALA A 274 -2.93 23.77 -10.37
CA ALA A 274 -4.17 24.02 -9.63
C ALA A 274 -3.92 25.01 -8.47
N LEU A 275 -4.97 25.68 -7.99
CA LEU A 275 -4.85 26.59 -6.83
C LEU A 275 -4.26 25.88 -5.61
N ALA A 276 -4.90 24.78 -5.19
CA ALA A 276 -4.43 23.90 -4.13
C ALA A 276 -5.01 22.49 -4.28
N ALA A 277 -4.25 21.47 -3.88
CA ALA A 277 -4.73 20.08 -3.93
C ALA A 277 -6.00 19.86 -3.11
N LEU A 278 -6.06 20.46 -1.91
CA LEU A 278 -7.21 20.32 -1.01
C LEU A 278 -8.50 20.84 -1.66
N THR A 279 -8.48 22.07 -2.20
CA THR A 279 -9.66 22.67 -2.84
C THR A 279 -10.04 21.97 -4.13
N THR A 280 -9.06 21.51 -4.93
CA THR A 280 -9.32 20.74 -6.15
C THR A 280 -9.98 19.40 -5.84
N ILE A 281 -9.50 18.69 -4.82
CA ILE A 281 -10.11 17.42 -4.40
C ILE A 281 -11.54 17.66 -3.93
N THR A 282 -11.80 18.66 -3.07
CA THR A 282 -13.15 18.92 -2.59
C THR A 282 -14.10 19.32 -3.72
N GLU A 283 -13.65 20.13 -4.66
CA GLU A 283 -14.43 20.55 -5.84
C GLU A 283 -14.76 19.35 -6.75
N LEU A 284 -13.79 18.47 -7.00
CA LEU A 284 -14.02 17.29 -7.82
C LEU A 284 -14.94 16.28 -7.11
N GLN A 285 -14.80 16.11 -5.80
CA GLN A 285 -15.73 15.28 -5.03
C GLN A 285 -17.17 15.79 -5.11
N GLN A 286 -17.38 17.11 -5.04
CA GLN A 286 -18.72 17.70 -5.27
C GLN A 286 -19.25 17.43 -6.69
N LYS A 287 -18.37 17.26 -7.69
CA LYS A 287 -18.71 16.87 -9.07
C LYS A 287 -18.86 15.35 -9.28
N GLY A 288 -18.88 14.58 -8.18
CA GLY A 288 -19.07 13.14 -8.18
C GLY A 288 -17.81 12.33 -8.42
N TYR A 289 -16.62 12.89 -8.20
CA TYR A 289 -15.37 12.14 -8.27
C TYR A 289 -15.12 11.37 -6.98
N ALA A 290 -14.71 10.10 -7.11
CA ALA A 290 -14.19 9.34 -5.99
C ALA A 290 -12.73 9.75 -5.70
N LEU A 291 -12.40 9.96 -4.43
CA LEU A 291 -11.02 10.23 -4.01
C LEU A 291 -10.28 8.92 -3.76
N VAL A 292 -9.09 8.80 -4.35
CA VAL A 292 -8.12 7.74 -4.08
C VAL A 292 -6.82 8.38 -3.56
N PRO A 293 -6.54 8.34 -2.25
CA PRO A 293 -5.30 8.87 -1.71
C PRO A 293 -4.12 7.94 -1.98
N LEU A 294 -3.01 8.48 -2.48
CA LEU A 294 -1.83 7.74 -2.94
C LEU A 294 -0.50 8.20 -2.30
#